data_AF-A0A8C2F9I0-F1
#
_entry.id   AF-A0A8C2F9I0-F1
#
_cell.length_a   1.000
_cell.length_b   1.000
_cell.length_c   1.000
_cell.angle_alpha   90.00
_cell.angle_beta   90.00
_cell.angle_gamma   90.00
#
_symmetry.space_group_name_H-M   'P 1'
#
loop_
_entity.id
_entity.type
_entity.pdbx_description
1 polymer ?
#
loop_
_entity_poly.entity_id
_entity_poly.type
_entity_poly.pdbx_seq_one_letter_code
_entity_poly.pdbx_strand_id
1 'polypeptide(L)'
;MISLPLKVFGVAMRLCVLYLKIICALFQGGIQSKDADASLTAFVVIAMQEAREICAGSVASLHESIRKAVSFLEGRLPQLTNPYAVAMMSYAMANENKLNKDILMKHSSQHEAGRSWTVPEQHQHSLEATAYAVLALVKDKDFDKAGEAVHWLNRQQSHYGGSGTTQATIMVFQAVAEYRMQVKDRQNFNLDVELSVAARSKPVRYTIKRENAHLTWSHKMEINQEFNVTARGTGRATLSVLTLYYARPVEKKSDCTFFDLTVKMEKDNEGKIEFIYKLTMDFIYKSDKTDATMTILDVGLPTGFEVEESDLKELSSGKERYIQKYEKNKVLSERGSLILYLDKVSHKEKEVISFRMHQLYNVGLLQPAAVTIYEYYSPDARCTMFYHPERTDAAIYRLCKGDLCLCAEENCSFQKKNHVREEERLNRACEAGMDYIYKVTVVGMDLKQDSDIYDMKVELVLKEGTDEDAEGKVRQFLARPSCREHLGLVEGKSYLIMGRSDDLPDLQYVFGEQTWVEYWPTREESQTREHRDQYISITELKNSLLRYGCTL
;
A
#
# COMPACT_ATOMS: atom_id res chain seq x y z
N MET A 1 -10.93 -4.02 -40.44
CA MET A 1 -11.49 -2.73 -39.98
C MET A 1 -11.01 -2.30 -38.59
N ILE A 2 -10.60 -3.21 -37.69
CA ILE A 2 -10.06 -2.90 -36.34
C ILE A 2 -8.54 -2.56 -36.34
N SER A 3 -7.79 -2.94 -37.39
CA SER A 3 -6.33 -2.74 -37.47
C SER A 3 -5.91 -1.28 -37.62
N LEU A 4 -6.69 -0.45 -38.32
CA LEU A 4 -6.39 0.97 -38.51
C LEU A 4 -6.52 1.76 -37.18
N PRO A 5 -7.62 1.63 -36.40
CA PRO A 5 -7.72 2.34 -35.13
C PRO A 5 -6.69 1.88 -34.09
N LEU A 6 -6.31 0.58 -34.03
CA LEU A 6 -5.23 0.13 -33.15
C LEU A 6 -3.86 0.71 -33.54
N LYS A 7 -3.55 0.81 -34.84
CA LYS A 7 -2.31 1.42 -35.34
C LYS A 7 -2.28 2.93 -35.10
N VAL A 8 -3.38 3.64 -35.33
CA VAL A 8 -3.48 5.09 -35.07
C VAL A 8 -3.38 5.37 -33.58
N PHE A 9 -4.01 4.56 -32.73
CA PHE A 9 -3.89 4.65 -31.28
C PHE A 9 -2.47 4.31 -30.81
N GLY A 10 -1.85 3.26 -31.37
CA GLY A 10 -0.45 2.90 -31.10
C GLY A 10 0.55 3.99 -31.47
N VAL A 11 0.39 4.63 -32.64
CA VAL A 11 1.23 5.74 -33.10
C VAL A 11 1.03 6.98 -32.23
N ALA A 12 -0.22 7.40 -31.99
CA ALA A 12 -0.53 8.57 -31.16
C ALA A 12 -0.03 8.38 -29.71
N MET A 13 -0.15 7.17 -29.18
CA MET A 13 0.30 6.84 -27.83
C MET A 13 1.82 6.70 -27.76
N ARG A 14 2.50 6.11 -28.76
CA ARG A 14 3.98 6.09 -28.84
C ARG A 14 4.58 7.49 -29.01
N LEU A 15 3.89 8.41 -29.71
CA LEU A 15 4.27 9.83 -29.83
C LEU A 15 4.05 10.61 -28.53
N CYS A 16 2.92 10.39 -27.84
CA CYS A 16 2.66 10.96 -26.51
C CYS A 16 3.69 10.45 -25.50
N VAL A 17 4.04 9.16 -25.62
CA VAL A 17 5.10 8.51 -24.88
C VAL A 17 6.48 9.02 -25.30
N LEU A 18 6.72 9.45 -26.54
CA LEU A 18 7.99 10.08 -26.95
C LEU A 18 8.18 11.44 -26.25
N TYR A 19 7.08 12.18 -26.07
CA TYR A 19 7.04 13.41 -25.27
C TYR A 19 7.30 13.13 -23.77
N LEU A 20 6.80 12.01 -23.23
CA LEU A 20 7.12 11.53 -21.87
C LEU A 20 8.49 10.84 -21.76
N LYS A 21 9.02 10.23 -22.82
CA LYS A 21 10.20 9.32 -22.80
C LYS A 21 11.53 10.04 -22.89
N ILE A 22 11.55 11.34 -23.16
CA ILE A 22 12.72 12.18 -22.86
C ILE A 22 13.05 12.11 -21.34
N ILE A 23 12.08 11.72 -20.49
CA ILE A 23 12.17 11.62 -19.02
C ILE A 23 12.45 10.17 -18.54
N CYS A 24 12.43 9.16 -19.42
CA CYS A 24 12.53 7.75 -19.01
C CYS A 24 13.97 7.32 -18.66
N ALA A 25 14.14 6.70 -17.48
CA ALA A 25 15.33 5.97 -17.00
C ALA A 25 16.09 5.19 -18.08
N LEU A 26 15.36 4.55 -18.98
CA LEU A 26 15.94 3.72 -20.02
C LEU A 26 16.93 4.47 -20.94
N PHE A 27 16.87 5.81 -21.01
CA PHE A 27 17.78 6.62 -21.84
C PHE A 27 18.79 7.47 -21.07
N GLN A 28 18.62 7.69 -19.75
CA GLN A 28 19.56 8.48 -18.94
C GLN A 28 20.00 7.86 -17.61
N GLY A 29 19.25 6.91 -17.03
CA GLY A 29 19.49 6.38 -15.68
C GLY A 29 19.19 4.89 -15.56
N GLY A 30 20.23 4.08 -15.41
CA GLY A 30 20.13 2.63 -15.20
C GLY A 30 20.99 1.82 -16.16
N ILE A 31 21.33 2.40 -17.31
CA ILE A 31 22.39 1.88 -18.15
C ILE A 31 23.18 3.01 -18.78
N GLN A 32 24.32 3.34 -18.17
CA GLN A 32 25.54 3.65 -18.92
C GLN A 32 25.97 2.45 -19.80
N SER A 33 25.02 1.77 -20.48
CA SER A 33 25.35 0.77 -21.48
C SER A 33 25.66 1.48 -22.77
N LYS A 34 26.62 0.90 -23.46
CA LYS A 34 26.97 1.14 -24.85
C LYS A 34 25.78 1.01 -25.84
N ASP A 35 24.57 0.71 -25.37
CA ASP A 35 23.40 0.28 -26.14
C ASP A 35 22.21 1.27 -26.07
N ALA A 36 22.34 2.40 -25.35
CA ALA A 36 21.27 3.41 -25.19
C ALA A 36 20.87 4.06 -26.52
N ASP A 37 21.86 4.47 -27.33
CA ASP A 37 21.64 5.08 -28.65
C ASP A 37 20.89 4.12 -29.59
N ALA A 38 21.22 2.83 -29.52
CA ALA A 38 20.60 1.78 -30.32
C ALA A 38 19.15 1.55 -29.91
N SER A 39 18.89 1.56 -28.60
CA SER A 39 17.55 1.44 -28.04
C SER A 39 16.65 2.62 -28.42
N LEU A 40 17.16 3.86 -28.35
CA LEU A 40 16.38 5.06 -28.67
C LEU A 40 16.04 5.09 -30.17
N THR A 41 17.05 4.79 -30.99
CA THR A 41 16.89 4.71 -32.44
C THR A 41 15.86 3.66 -32.81
N ALA A 42 15.91 2.47 -32.20
CA ALA A 42 14.91 1.41 -32.44
C ALA A 42 13.49 1.88 -32.07
N PHE A 43 13.32 2.50 -30.90
CA PHE A 43 12.03 2.99 -30.45
C PHE A 43 11.42 4.01 -31.42
N VAL A 44 12.21 4.99 -31.86
CA VAL A 44 11.79 6.02 -32.83
C VAL A 44 11.46 5.40 -34.18
N VAL A 45 12.30 4.49 -34.67
CA VAL A 45 12.08 3.80 -35.96
C VAL A 45 10.80 2.99 -35.96
N ILE A 46 10.49 2.27 -34.88
CA ILE A 46 9.23 1.52 -34.76
C ILE A 46 8.03 2.46 -34.90
N ALA A 47 8.06 3.63 -34.24
CA ALA A 47 6.99 4.62 -34.37
C ALA A 47 6.87 5.16 -35.82
N MET A 48 8.01 5.44 -36.47
CA MET A 48 8.05 5.87 -37.87
C MET A 48 7.52 4.78 -38.83
N GLN A 49 7.83 3.51 -38.57
CA GLN A 49 7.35 2.36 -39.35
C GLN A 49 5.84 2.18 -39.21
N GLU A 50 5.28 2.32 -38.00
CA GLU A 50 3.84 2.24 -37.77
C GLU A 50 3.08 3.41 -38.43
N ALA A 51 3.69 4.61 -38.46
CA ALA A 51 3.13 5.80 -39.10
C ALA A 51 3.34 5.86 -40.63
N ARG A 52 4.11 4.93 -41.20
CA ARG A 52 4.52 4.94 -42.62
C ARG A 52 3.34 5.04 -43.57
N GLU A 53 2.29 4.25 -43.37
CA GLU A 53 1.10 4.23 -44.22
C GLU A 53 0.31 5.54 -44.20
N ILE A 54 0.39 6.29 -43.08
CA ILE A 54 -0.36 7.54 -42.88
C ILE A 54 0.45 8.72 -43.41
N CYS A 55 1.75 8.75 -43.13
CA CYS A 55 2.62 9.90 -43.39
C CYS A 55 3.40 9.81 -44.71
N ALA A 56 3.32 8.69 -45.44
CA ALA A 56 4.06 8.49 -46.70
C ALA A 56 3.83 9.60 -47.74
N GLY A 57 2.62 10.16 -47.82
CA GLY A 57 2.30 11.25 -48.76
C GLY A 57 2.73 12.63 -48.29
N SER A 58 2.90 12.84 -46.98
CA SER A 58 3.14 14.17 -46.39
C SER A 58 4.62 14.42 -46.07
N VAL A 59 5.40 13.36 -45.83
CA VAL A 59 6.81 13.47 -45.41
C VAL A 59 7.70 12.67 -46.35
N ALA A 60 8.23 13.33 -47.38
CA ALA A 60 9.07 12.69 -48.40
C ALA A 60 10.36 12.06 -47.84
N SER A 61 10.90 12.59 -46.75
CA SER A 61 12.13 12.09 -46.10
C SER A 61 11.91 10.87 -45.20
N LEU A 62 10.65 10.47 -44.94
CA LEU A 62 10.31 9.42 -43.99
C LEU A 62 10.95 8.08 -44.36
N HIS A 63 10.82 7.69 -45.63
CA HIS A 63 11.34 6.40 -46.11
C HIS A 63 12.87 6.31 -45.99
N GLU A 64 13.58 7.36 -46.41
CA GLU A 64 15.03 7.42 -46.33
C GLU A 64 15.54 7.47 -44.89
N SER A 65 14.82 8.15 -44.00
CA SER A 65 15.15 8.21 -42.57
C SER A 65 15.00 6.84 -41.90
N ILE A 66 13.93 6.11 -42.18
CA ILE A 66 13.73 4.72 -41.72
C ILE A 66 14.87 3.84 -42.24
N ARG A 67 15.21 3.93 -43.53
CA ARG A 67 16.27 3.12 -44.15
C ARG A 67 17.63 3.33 -43.47
N LYS A 68 18.02 4.58 -43.22
CA LYS A 68 19.29 4.92 -42.54
C LYS A 68 19.32 4.39 -41.11
N ALA A 69 18.24 4.58 -40.37
CA ALA A 69 18.17 4.14 -38.99
C ALA A 69 18.19 2.60 -38.89
N VAL A 70 17.48 1.89 -39.76
CA VAL A 70 17.53 0.42 -39.85
C VAL A 70 18.95 -0.07 -40.17
N SER A 71 19.65 0.59 -41.10
CA SER A 71 21.06 0.26 -41.42
C SER A 71 22.00 0.46 -40.23
N PHE A 72 21.76 1.46 -39.38
CA PHE A 72 22.50 1.66 -38.14
C PHE A 72 22.23 0.54 -37.12
N LEU A 73 20.96 0.16 -36.96
CA LEU A 73 20.56 -0.91 -36.05
C LEU A 73 21.13 -2.27 -36.49
N GLU A 74 21.19 -2.54 -37.80
CA GLU A 74 21.82 -3.74 -38.38
C GLU A 74 23.27 -3.89 -37.94
N GLY A 75 24.06 -2.82 -38.01
CA GLY A 75 25.47 -2.84 -37.63
C GLY A 75 25.69 -3.04 -36.12
N ARG A 76 24.72 -2.61 -35.29
CA ARG A 76 24.82 -2.70 -33.82
C ARG A 76 24.25 -3.98 -33.22
N LEU A 77 23.27 -4.61 -33.87
CA LEU A 77 22.57 -5.78 -33.35
C LEU A 77 23.48 -6.90 -32.80
N PRO A 78 24.61 -7.29 -33.45
CA PRO A 78 25.47 -8.36 -32.95
C PRO A 78 26.28 -8.00 -31.69
N GLN A 79 26.41 -6.70 -31.38
CA GLN A 79 27.24 -6.20 -30.28
C GLN A 79 26.43 -5.99 -28.99
N LEU A 80 25.10 -6.10 -29.07
CA LEU A 80 24.21 -5.88 -27.93
C LEU A 80 24.33 -7.01 -26.93
N THR A 81 24.26 -6.64 -25.66
CA THR A 81 24.29 -7.59 -24.55
C THR A 81 22.95 -7.64 -23.80
N ASN A 82 22.21 -6.54 -23.81
CA ASN A 82 20.95 -6.40 -23.08
C ASN A 82 19.78 -7.08 -23.83
N PRO A 83 19.09 -8.07 -23.22
CA PRO A 83 17.91 -8.71 -23.81
C PRO A 83 16.79 -7.74 -24.22
N TYR A 84 16.61 -6.65 -23.46
CA TYR A 84 15.61 -5.62 -23.76
C TYR A 84 15.91 -4.91 -25.08
N ALA A 85 17.15 -4.44 -25.25
CA ALA A 85 17.60 -3.77 -26.47
C ALA A 85 17.52 -4.71 -27.67
N VAL A 86 17.95 -5.97 -27.50
CA VAL A 86 17.87 -7.02 -28.54
C VAL A 86 16.43 -7.25 -28.99
N ALA A 87 15.49 -7.40 -28.06
CA ALA A 87 14.08 -7.65 -28.40
C ALA A 87 13.45 -6.47 -29.15
N MET A 88 13.67 -5.24 -28.68
CA MET A 88 13.15 -4.03 -29.32
C MET A 88 13.75 -3.82 -30.72
N MET A 89 15.07 -3.98 -30.87
CA MET A 89 15.73 -3.89 -32.18
C MET A 89 15.26 -4.99 -33.12
N SER A 90 15.09 -6.21 -32.63
CA SER A 90 14.56 -7.33 -33.43
C SER A 90 13.17 -7.03 -33.98
N TYR A 91 12.30 -6.36 -33.22
CA TYR A 91 11.00 -5.91 -33.73
C TYR A 91 11.12 -4.85 -34.83
N ALA A 92 11.97 -3.84 -34.63
CA ALA A 92 12.25 -2.82 -35.65
C ALA A 92 12.77 -3.44 -36.95
N MET A 93 13.63 -4.45 -36.83
CA MET A 93 14.19 -5.22 -37.95
C MET A 93 13.15 -6.13 -38.64
N ALA A 94 12.26 -6.75 -37.86
CA ALA A 94 11.20 -7.59 -38.38
C ALA A 94 10.21 -6.81 -39.26
N ASN A 95 9.97 -5.53 -38.96
CA ASN A 95 9.11 -4.67 -39.77
C ASN A 95 9.65 -4.41 -41.20
N GLU A 96 10.97 -4.50 -41.41
CA GLU A 96 11.58 -4.42 -42.75
C GLU A 96 11.97 -5.81 -43.30
N ASN A 97 11.45 -6.90 -42.72
CA ASN A 97 11.77 -8.28 -43.09
C ASN A 97 13.25 -8.66 -42.96
N LYS A 98 13.96 -8.05 -42.01
CA LYS A 98 15.40 -8.28 -41.76
C LYS A 98 15.67 -8.86 -40.37
N LEU A 99 14.71 -9.58 -39.81
CA LEU A 99 14.85 -10.20 -38.49
C LEU A 99 15.96 -11.27 -38.52
N ASN A 100 16.95 -11.14 -37.63
CA ASN A 100 17.87 -12.21 -37.31
C ASN A 100 17.32 -13.02 -36.12
N LYS A 101 16.62 -14.13 -36.42
CA LYS A 101 16.00 -14.98 -35.40
C LYS A 101 17.01 -15.56 -34.44
N ASP A 102 18.20 -15.93 -34.91
CA ASP A 102 19.20 -16.61 -34.08
C ASP A 102 19.69 -15.70 -32.95
N ILE A 103 19.91 -14.42 -33.23
CA ILE A 103 20.28 -13.42 -32.21
C ILE A 103 19.13 -13.23 -31.22
N LEU A 104 17.89 -13.07 -31.70
CA LEU A 104 16.73 -12.90 -30.83
C LEU A 104 16.59 -14.11 -29.88
N MET A 105 16.64 -15.32 -30.42
CA MET A 105 16.47 -16.56 -29.65
C MET A 105 17.63 -16.84 -28.70
N LYS A 106 18.86 -16.44 -29.05
CA LYS A 106 20.03 -16.56 -28.16
C LYS A 106 19.86 -15.82 -26.84
N HIS A 107 19.14 -14.70 -26.83
CA HIS A 107 18.86 -13.91 -25.63
C HIS A 107 17.55 -14.29 -24.93
N SER A 108 16.92 -15.40 -25.32
CA SER A 108 15.69 -15.89 -24.70
C SER A 108 15.98 -16.90 -23.59
N SER A 109 15.20 -16.83 -22.51
CA SER A 109 15.19 -17.79 -21.42
C SER A 109 13.99 -18.73 -21.60
N GLN A 110 14.25 -20.04 -21.57
CA GLN A 110 13.19 -21.05 -21.54
C GLN A 110 12.84 -21.37 -20.08
N HIS A 111 11.56 -21.28 -19.75
CA HIS A 111 11.01 -21.65 -18.46
C HIS A 111 9.95 -22.75 -18.64
N GLU A 112 9.59 -23.46 -17.57
CA GLU A 112 8.44 -24.39 -17.57
C GLU A 112 7.13 -23.71 -18.00
N ALA A 113 7.04 -22.40 -17.75
CA ALA A 113 5.90 -21.54 -18.04
C ALA A 113 5.91 -20.91 -19.45
N GLY A 114 6.87 -21.25 -20.32
CA GLY A 114 7.02 -20.65 -21.65
C GLY A 114 8.37 -19.96 -21.85
N ARG A 115 8.45 -19.06 -22.82
CA ARG A 115 9.70 -18.38 -23.22
C ARG A 115 9.64 -16.89 -22.90
N SER A 116 10.72 -16.31 -22.40
CA SER A 116 10.76 -14.87 -22.10
C SER A 116 12.14 -14.25 -22.31
N TRP A 117 12.17 -12.92 -22.47
CA TRP A 117 13.39 -12.12 -22.54
C TRP A 117 13.56 -11.35 -21.24
N THR A 118 14.17 -12.01 -20.26
CA THR A 118 14.27 -11.52 -18.88
C THR A 118 15.44 -10.55 -18.72
N VAL A 119 15.17 -9.40 -18.11
CA VAL A 119 16.18 -8.44 -17.65
C VAL A 119 16.39 -8.66 -16.15
N PRO A 120 17.63 -8.90 -15.67
CA PRO A 120 17.91 -9.08 -14.25
C PRO A 120 17.35 -7.94 -13.39
N GLU A 121 16.72 -8.28 -12.27
CA GLU A 121 16.18 -7.34 -11.26
C GLU A 121 15.12 -6.35 -11.77
N GLN A 122 14.63 -6.54 -13.00
CA GLN A 122 13.73 -5.61 -13.68
C GLN A 122 12.55 -6.35 -14.28
N HIS A 123 11.60 -6.72 -13.42
CA HIS A 123 10.44 -7.53 -13.81
C HIS A 123 9.61 -6.85 -14.91
N GLN A 124 9.28 -5.57 -14.75
CA GLN A 124 8.42 -4.85 -15.68
C GLN A 124 9.09 -4.63 -17.05
N HIS A 125 10.41 -4.40 -17.08
CA HIS A 125 11.16 -4.35 -18.33
C HIS A 125 11.23 -5.71 -19.02
N SER A 126 11.22 -6.81 -18.27
CA SER A 126 11.12 -8.17 -18.84
C SER A 126 9.78 -8.40 -19.56
N LEU A 127 8.69 -7.82 -19.04
CA LEU A 127 7.37 -7.87 -19.69
C LEU A 127 7.38 -7.10 -21.02
N GLU A 128 7.92 -5.89 -21.02
CA GLU A 128 8.04 -5.07 -22.23
C GLU A 128 8.98 -5.72 -23.28
N ALA A 129 10.14 -6.23 -22.86
CA ALA A 129 11.06 -6.94 -23.75
C ALA A 129 10.41 -8.16 -24.41
N THR A 130 9.72 -8.98 -23.60
CA THR A 130 9.02 -10.16 -24.11
C THR A 130 7.88 -9.78 -25.07
N ALA A 131 7.19 -8.67 -24.82
CA ALA A 131 6.17 -8.15 -25.73
C ALA A 131 6.76 -7.73 -27.09
N TYR A 132 7.90 -7.04 -27.12
CA TYR A 132 8.62 -6.74 -28.37
C TYR A 132 9.04 -8.00 -29.12
N ALA A 133 9.55 -9.02 -28.40
CA ALA A 133 9.94 -10.28 -29.01
C ALA A 133 8.74 -11.03 -29.62
N VAL A 134 7.58 -11.03 -28.95
CA VAL A 134 6.33 -11.59 -29.52
C VAL A 134 5.94 -10.87 -30.80
N LEU A 135 5.97 -9.53 -30.82
CA LEU A 135 5.67 -8.75 -32.03
C LEU A 135 6.63 -9.08 -33.18
N ALA A 136 7.93 -9.24 -32.89
CA ALA A 136 8.93 -9.64 -33.89
C ALA A 136 8.63 -11.04 -34.47
N LEU A 137 8.36 -12.03 -33.62
CA LEU A 137 8.05 -13.40 -34.03
C LEU A 137 6.73 -13.50 -34.82
N VAL A 138 5.72 -12.70 -34.43
CA VAL A 138 4.44 -12.62 -35.14
C VAL A 138 4.63 -12.04 -36.55
N LYS A 139 5.46 -11.00 -36.72
CA LYS A 139 5.79 -10.43 -38.03
C LYS A 139 6.49 -11.43 -38.94
N ASP A 140 7.36 -12.22 -38.35
CA ASP A 140 8.12 -13.27 -39.00
C ASP A 140 7.34 -14.60 -39.16
N LYS A 141 6.07 -14.61 -38.75
CA LYS A 141 5.11 -15.73 -38.88
C LYS A 141 5.51 -17.01 -38.11
N ASP A 142 6.37 -16.90 -37.11
CA ASP A 142 6.72 -18.00 -36.19
C ASP A 142 5.75 -18.02 -35.00
N PHE A 143 4.53 -18.50 -35.26
CA PHE A 143 3.43 -18.47 -34.28
C PHE A 143 3.60 -19.46 -33.12
N ASP A 144 4.39 -20.51 -33.30
CA ASP A 144 4.60 -21.53 -32.26
C ASP A 144 5.47 -20.94 -31.15
N LYS A 145 6.61 -20.32 -31.51
CA LYS A 145 7.47 -19.63 -30.54
C LYS A 145 6.81 -18.39 -29.94
N ALA A 146 6.06 -17.63 -30.75
CA ALA A 146 5.28 -16.51 -30.23
C ALA A 146 4.23 -16.98 -29.20
N GLY A 147 3.64 -18.16 -29.40
CA GLY A 147 2.68 -18.77 -28.48
C GLY A 147 3.30 -19.13 -27.13
N GLU A 148 4.55 -19.62 -27.11
CA GLU A 148 5.29 -19.88 -25.86
C GLU A 148 5.48 -18.59 -25.04
N ALA A 149 5.81 -17.48 -25.70
CA ALA A 149 6.02 -16.19 -25.04
C ALA A 149 4.72 -15.52 -24.59
N VAL A 150 3.65 -15.64 -25.39
CA VAL A 150 2.30 -15.19 -24.98
C VAL A 150 1.79 -15.97 -23.76
N HIS A 151 2.08 -17.28 -23.69
CA HIS A 151 1.72 -18.08 -22.53
C HIS A 151 2.42 -17.61 -21.25
N TRP A 152 3.71 -17.27 -21.35
CA TRP A 152 4.44 -16.67 -20.24
C TRP A 152 3.85 -15.32 -19.83
N LEU A 153 3.61 -14.41 -20.79
CA LEU A 153 3.02 -13.08 -20.52
C LEU A 153 1.66 -13.16 -19.82
N ASN A 154 0.78 -14.09 -20.20
CA ASN A 154 -0.52 -14.27 -19.55
C ASN A 154 -0.40 -14.70 -18.08
N ARG A 155 0.71 -15.31 -17.67
CA ARG A 155 0.96 -15.69 -16.26
C ARG A 155 1.53 -14.55 -15.43
N GLN A 156 2.11 -13.53 -16.07
CA GLN A 156 2.69 -12.38 -15.38
C GLN A 156 1.70 -11.22 -15.18
N GLN A 157 0.43 -11.39 -15.59
CA GLN A 157 -0.56 -10.34 -15.48
C GLN A 157 -0.92 -10.10 -14.00
N SER A 158 -0.82 -8.85 -13.53
CA SER A 158 -1.21 -8.51 -12.16
C SER A 158 -2.73 -8.64 -11.96
N HIS A 159 -3.17 -8.75 -10.70
CA HIS A 159 -4.58 -8.98 -10.36
C HIS A 159 -5.56 -7.90 -10.88
N TYR A 160 -5.08 -6.70 -11.19
CA TYR A 160 -5.89 -5.62 -11.78
C TYR A 160 -5.88 -5.60 -13.33
N GLY A 161 -5.32 -6.64 -13.96
CA GLY A 161 -5.26 -6.77 -15.42
C GLY A 161 -4.18 -5.92 -16.09
N GLY A 162 -3.41 -5.12 -15.34
CA GLY A 162 -2.27 -4.36 -15.82
C GLY A 162 -0.94 -5.09 -15.63
N SER A 163 0.11 -4.65 -16.34
CA SER A 163 1.48 -5.17 -16.23
C SER A 163 2.37 -4.31 -15.29
N GLY A 164 1.76 -3.60 -14.33
CA GLY A 164 2.45 -2.74 -13.36
C GLY A 164 2.69 -1.29 -13.85
N THR A 165 3.10 -1.10 -15.10
CA THR A 165 3.34 0.25 -15.68
C THR A 165 2.58 0.45 -16.98
N THR A 166 2.36 1.71 -17.37
CA THR A 166 1.66 2.05 -18.62
C THR A 166 2.37 1.46 -19.84
N GLN A 167 3.71 1.53 -19.91
CA GLN A 167 4.48 0.98 -21.04
C GLN A 167 4.36 -0.54 -21.17
N ALA A 168 4.63 -1.27 -20.08
CA ALA A 168 4.52 -2.71 -20.07
C ALA A 168 3.09 -3.15 -20.40
N THR A 169 2.09 -2.44 -19.87
CA THR A 169 0.67 -2.75 -20.12
C THR A 169 0.33 -2.57 -21.60
N ILE A 170 0.65 -1.42 -22.21
CA ILE A 170 0.36 -1.16 -23.62
C ILE A 170 1.07 -2.18 -24.52
N MET A 171 2.35 -2.43 -24.29
CA MET A 171 3.15 -3.31 -25.14
C MET A 171 2.67 -4.76 -25.06
N VAL A 172 2.40 -5.26 -23.85
CA VAL A 172 1.86 -6.62 -23.65
C VAL A 172 0.49 -6.75 -24.32
N PHE A 173 -0.42 -5.79 -24.13
CA PHE A 173 -1.73 -5.84 -24.77
C PHE A 173 -1.64 -5.79 -26.30
N GLN A 174 -0.79 -4.92 -26.86
CA GLN A 174 -0.55 -4.84 -28.30
C GLN A 174 -0.02 -6.17 -28.85
N ALA A 175 0.99 -6.76 -28.20
CA ALA A 175 1.62 -8.01 -28.62
C ALA A 175 0.65 -9.20 -28.60
N VAL A 176 -0.10 -9.37 -27.50
CA VAL A 176 -1.07 -10.46 -27.35
C VAL A 176 -2.24 -10.28 -28.32
N ALA A 177 -2.71 -9.05 -28.55
CA ALA A 177 -3.77 -8.77 -29.51
C ALA A 177 -3.35 -9.12 -30.95
N GLU A 178 -2.17 -8.68 -31.39
CA GLU A 178 -1.64 -8.98 -32.73
C GLU A 178 -1.45 -10.50 -32.91
N TYR A 179 -0.89 -11.21 -31.92
CA TYR A 179 -0.78 -12.67 -31.96
C TYR A 179 -2.15 -13.35 -32.13
N ARG A 180 -3.13 -13.00 -31.30
CA ARG A 180 -4.47 -13.61 -31.36
C ARG A 180 -5.20 -13.28 -32.66
N MET A 181 -4.98 -12.10 -33.24
CA MET A 181 -5.56 -11.72 -34.52
C MET A 181 -5.03 -12.58 -35.67
N GLN A 182 -3.75 -12.95 -35.65
CA GLN A 182 -3.13 -13.78 -36.69
C GLN A 182 -3.43 -15.28 -36.55
N VAL A 183 -3.69 -15.76 -35.32
CA VAL A 183 -3.92 -17.19 -35.03
C VAL A 183 -5.43 -17.54 -34.95
N LYS A 184 -6.32 -16.56 -35.13
CA LYS A 184 -7.78 -16.66 -34.94
C LYS A 184 -8.46 -17.80 -35.71
N ASP A 185 -7.92 -18.20 -36.86
CA ASP A 185 -8.54 -19.19 -37.74
C ASP A 185 -8.14 -20.65 -37.44
N ARG A 186 -7.31 -20.89 -36.42
CA ARG A 186 -6.77 -22.23 -36.12
C ARG A 186 -7.41 -22.96 -34.94
N GLN A 187 -8.34 -22.36 -34.18
CA GLN A 187 -8.83 -22.96 -32.92
C GLN A 187 -10.35 -22.95 -32.78
N ASN A 188 -10.94 -24.13 -32.63
CA ASN A 188 -12.31 -24.33 -32.15
C ASN A 188 -12.29 -24.34 -30.62
N PHE A 189 -12.94 -23.34 -30.01
CA PHE A 189 -13.03 -23.21 -28.56
C PHE A 189 -14.39 -23.70 -28.07
N ASN A 190 -14.38 -24.76 -27.28
CA ASN A 190 -15.53 -25.22 -26.50
C ASN A 190 -15.03 -25.70 -25.14
N LEU A 191 -15.11 -24.82 -24.14
CA LEU A 191 -14.66 -25.10 -22.79
C LEU A 191 -15.87 -24.98 -21.85
N ASP A 192 -16.15 -26.04 -21.11
CA ASP A 192 -17.16 -26.08 -20.06
C ASP A 192 -16.46 -26.05 -18.70
N VAL A 193 -16.67 -24.97 -17.95
CA VAL A 193 -16.03 -24.71 -16.67
C VAL A 193 -17.07 -24.82 -15.57
N GLU A 194 -16.85 -25.72 -14.63
CA GLU A 194 -17.70 -25.94 -13.47
C GLU A 194 -16.92 -25.55 -12.20
N LEU A 195 -17.44 -24.52 -11.51
CA LEU A 195 -16.95 -24.02 -10.24
C LEU A 195 -17.81 -24.60 -9.11
N SER A 196 -17.20 -25.38 -8.23
CA SER A 196 -17.83 -25.92 -7.03
C SER A 196 -17.27 -25.24 -5.78
N VAL A 197 -18.13 -24.71 -4.91
CA VAL A 197 -17.73 -24.07 -3.64
C VAL A 197 -18.20 -24.97 -2.51
N ALA A 198 -17.32 -25.29 -1.54
CA ALA A 198 -17.61 -26.29 -0.51
C ALA A 198 -18.86 -25.98 0.32
N ALA A 199 -19.17 -24.69 0.52
CA ALA A 199 -20.34 -24.23 1.26
C ALA A 199 -21.66 -24.27 0.47
N ARG A 200 -21.65 -24.60 -0.84
CA ARG A 200 -22.85 -24.56 -1.69
C ARG A 200 -23.26 -25.93 -2.19
N SER A 201 -24.56 -26.22 -2.09
CA SER A 201 -25.18 -27.45 -2.58
C SER A 201 -25.32 -27.51 -4.11
N LYS A 202 -25.21 -26.39 -4.83
CA LYS A 202 -25.26 -26.33 -6.30
C LYS A 202 -23.99 -25.68 -6.87
N PRO A 203 -23.25 -26.36 -7.76
CA PRO A 203 -22.09 -25.79 -8.42
C PRO A 203 -22.51 -24.70 -9.43
N VAL A 204 -21.67 -23.69 -9.59
CA VAL A 204 -21.84 -22.64 -10.60
C VAL A 204 -21.17 -23.08 -11.89
N ARG A 205 -21.92 -23.10 -12.99
CA ARG A 205 -21.44 -23.59 -14.30
C ARG A 205 -21.36 -22.45 -15.31
N TYR A 206 -20.26 -22.41 -16.04
CA TYR A 206 -19.97 -21.45 -17.11
C TYR A 206 -19.54 -22.20 -18.36
N THR A 207 -20.25 -21.98 -19.46
CA THR A 207 -19.91 -22.58 -20.76
C THR A 207 -19.34 -21.52 -21.70
N ILE A 208 -18.07 -21.66 -22.07
CA ILE A 208 -17.32 -20.76 -22.95
C ILE A 208 -17.26 -21.37 -24.35
N LYS A 209 -17.94 -20.72 -25.29
CA LYS A 209 -18.03 -20.99 -26.72
C LYS A 209 -17.38 -19.87 -27.51
N ARG A 210 -17.13 -20.09 -28.80
CA ARG A 210 -16.59 -19.06 -29.71
C ARG A 210 -17.39 -17.76 -29.70
N GLU A 211 -18.71 -17.84 -29.58
CA GLU A 211 -19.62 -16.69 -29.59
C GLU A 211 -19.49 -15.79 -28.35
N ASN A 212 -19.19 -16.39 -27.19
CA ASN A 212 -19.11 -15.69 -25.90
C ASN A 212 -17.69 -15.67 -25.32
N ALA A 213 -16.66 -16.03 -26.12
CA ALA A 213 -15.26 -16.08 -25.71
C ALA A 213 -14.67 -14.72 -25.29
N HIS A 214 -15.37 -13.62 -25.60
CA HIS A 214 -14.99 -12.26 -25.20
C HIS A 214 -15.59 -11.83 -23.85
N LEU A 215 -16.54 -12.58 -23.31
CA LEU A 215 -17.19 -12.24 -22.04
C LEU A 215 -16.31 -12.62 -20.86
N THR A 216 -16.15 -11.68 -19.93
CA THR A 216 -15.52 -11.94 -18.63
C THR A 216 -16.63 -12.28 -17.63
N TRP A 217 -16.46 -13.39 -16.93
CA TRP A 217 -17.39 -13.85 -15.89
C TRP A 217 -16.75 -13.61 -14.53
N SER A 218 -17.48 -12.99 -13.61
CA SER A 218 -17.02 -12.73 -12.24
C SER A 218 -18.00 -13.32 -11.22
N HIS A 219 -17.44 -13.78 -10.10
CA HIS A 219 -18.21 -14.28 -8.97
C HIS A 219 -17.56 -13.80 -7.67
N LYS A 220 -18.38 -13.36 -6.70
CA LYS A 220 -17.92 -12.94 -5.38
C LYS A 220 -18.23 -14.03 -4.36
N MET A 221 -17.29 -14.26 -3.45
CA MET A 221 -17.41 -15.21 -2.34
C MET A 221 -16.73 -14.65 -1.09
N GLU A 222 -17.04 -15.23 0.06
CA GLU A 222 -16.35 -14.92 1.31
C GLU A 222 -14.95 -15.55 1.32
N ILE A 223 -13.99 -14.87 1.95
CA ILE A 223 -12.56 -15.23 1.91
C ILE A 223 -12.28 -16.59 2.57
N ASN A 224 -13.06 -16.97 3.58
CA ASN A 224 -12.82 -18.15 4.41
C ASN A 224 -13.40 -19.45 3.81
N GLN A 225 -13.79 -19.44 2.53
CA GLN A 225 -14.43 -20.58 1.88
C GLN A 225 -13.50 -21.22 0.85
N GLU A 226 -13.28 -22.52 0.97
CA GLU A 226 -12.57 -23.30 -0.04
C GLU A 226 -13.47 -23.56 -1.27
N PHE A 227 -12.85 -23.52 -2.45
CA PHE A 227 -13.52 -23.82 -3.71
C PHE A 227 -12.64 -24.67 -4.63
N ASN A 228 -13.29 -25.53 -5.39
CA ASN A 228 -12.68 -26.40 -6.38
C ASN A 228 -13.15 -26.01 -7.78
N VAL A 229 -12.22 -25.88 -8.72
CA VAL A 229 -12.49 -25.54 -10.11
C VAL A 229 -12.24 -26.77 -10.97
N THR A 230 -13.24 -27.14 -11.76
CA THR A 230 -13.13 -28.22 -12.74
C THR A 230 -13.39 -27.68 -14.14
N ALA A 231 -12.45 -27.87 -15.06
CA ALA A 231 -12.58 -27.44 -16.45
C ALA A 231 -12.57 -28.67 -17.37
N ARG A 232 -13.49 -28.72 -18.33
CA ARG A 232 -13.65 -29.81 -19.30
C ARG A 232 -13.79 -29.24 -20.71
N GLY A 233 -13.18 -29.90 -21.70
CA GLY A 233 -13.33 -29.52 -23.12
C GLY A 233 -12.02 -29.10 -23.79
N THR A 234 -12.15 -28.39 -24.91
CA THR A 234 -11.02 -27.98 -25.77
C THR A 234 -10.89 -26.48 -25.83
N GLY A 235 -9.72 -25.98 -25.44
CA GLY A 235 -9.41 -24.56 -25.42
C GLY A 235 -8.46 -24.21 -24.29
N ARG A 236 -8.18 -22.91 -24.13
CA ARG A 236 -7.47 -22.37 -22.96
C ARG A 236 -8.31 -21.22 -22.40
N ALA A 237 -8.47 -21.22 -21.08
CA ALA A 237 -9.08 -20.11 -20.34
C ALA A 237 -8.15 -19.72 -19.18
N THR A 238 -8.27 -18.47 -18.76
CA THR A 238 -7.54 -17.92 -17.61
C THR A 238 -8.53 -17.71 -16.48
N LEU A 239 -8.22 -18.28 -15.31
CA LEU A 239 -8.92 -17.99 -14.06
C LEU A 239 -8.04 -17.07 -13.22
N SER A 240 -8.62 -15.98 -12.72
CA SER A 240 -7.97 -15.09 -11.75
C SER A 240 -8.78 -15.06 -10.46
N VAL A 241 -8.08 -15.14 -9.33
CA VAL A 241 -8.66 -15.07 -7.99
C VAL A 241 -8.11 -13.81 -7.34
N LEU A 242 -9.01 -12.92 -6.92
CA LEU A 242 -8.67 -11.67 -6.25
C LEU A 242 -9.29 -11.67 -4.86
N THR A 243 -8.44 -11.63 -3.83
CA THR A 243 -8.84 -11.50 -2.43
C THR A 243 -8.68 -10.05 -2.01
N LEU A 244 -9.79 -9.38 -1.72
CA LEU A 244 -9.82 -8.00 -1.20
C LEU A 244 -10.15 -8.04 0.29
N TYR A 245 -9.24 -7.59 1.13
CA TYR A 245 -9.43 -7.49 2.57
C TYR A 245 -8.73 -6.26 3.13
N TYR A 246 -9.21 -5.76 4.26
CA TYR A 246 -8.50 -4.77 5.04
C TYR A 246 -7.35 -5.45 5.76
N ALA A 247 -6.15 -5.33 5.22
CA ALA A 247 -4.94 -5.73 5.93
C ALA A 247 -4.71 -4.73 7.08
N ARG A 248 -4.35 -5.24 8.27
CA ARG A 248 -3.81 -4.37 9.32
C ARG A 248 -2.54 -3.72 8.75
N PRO A 249 -2.31 -2.41 8.95
CA PRO A 249 -1.05 -1.79 8.58
C PRO A 249 0.06 -2.54 9.31
N VAL A 250 0.83 -3.33 8.58
CA VAL A 250 2.03 -3.91 9.17
C VAL A 250 3.01 -2.74 9.18
N GLU A 251 3.37 -2.25 10.38
CA GLU A 251 4.44 -1.28 10.61
C GLU A 251 5.83 -1.86 10.23
N LYS A 252 5.90 -2.68 9.19
CA LYS A 252 7.16 -2.81 8.47
C LYS A 252 7.38 -1.44 7.85
N LYS A 253 8.21 -0.62 8.51
CA LYS A 253 9.03 0.38 7.81
C LYS A 253 9.47 -0.35 6.55
N SER A 254 8.96 0.04 5.39
CA SER A 254 9.43 -0.56 4.15
C SER A 254 10.94 -0.46 4.20
N ASP A 255 11.67 -1.48 3.76
CA ASP A 255 13.13 -1.50 3.94
C ASP A 255 13.85 -0.30 3.26
N CYS A 256 13.09 0.57 2.55
CA CYS A 256 13.47 1.90 2.04
C CYS A 256 14.88 1.82 1.44
N THR A 257 15.06 0.78 0.62
CA THR A 257 16.36 0.37 0.11
C THR A 257 16.83 1.34 -0.96
N PHE A 258 15.89 1.88 -1.75
CA PHE A 258 16.16 2.75 -2.89
C PHE A 258 15.92 4.25 -2.60
N PHE A 259 15.16 4.58 -1.56
CA PHE A 259 14.88 5.96 -1.17
C PHE A 259 15.13 6.14 0.32
N ASP A 260 15.77 7.25 0.70
CA ASP A 260 15.70 7.79 2.05
C ASP A 260 14.56 8.79 2.07
N LEU A 261 13.50 8.54 2.85
CA LEU A 261 12.33 9.41 2.97
C LEU A 261 12.12 9.75 4.44
N THR A 262 12.10 11.03 4.76
CA THR A 262 11.72 11.55 6.08
C THR A 262 10.50 12.44 5.92
N VAL A 263 9.47 12.21 6.74
CA VAL A 263 8.23 12.98 6.71
C VAL A 263 8.00 13.58 8.08
N LYS A 264 7.77 14.89 8.12
CA LYS A 264 7.48 15.64 9.35
C LYS A 264 6.25 16.50 9.14
N MET A 265 5.35 16.45 10.11
CA MET A 265 4.16 17.30 10.15
C MET A 265 4.22 18.12 11.43
N GLU A 266 4.28 19.44 11.28
CA GLU A 266 4.43 20.38 12.40
C GLU A 266 3.31 21.42 12.36
N LYS A 267 2.90 21.92 13.53
CA LYS A 267 1.92 23.00 13.60
C LYS A 267 2.57 24.30 13.13
N ASP A 268 1.92 25.00 12.20
CA ASP A 268 2.42 26.28 11.70
C ASP A 268 2.08 27.39 12.70
N ASN A 269 3.07 27.77 13.52
CA ASN A 269 2.91 28.75 14.59
C ASN A 269 2.98 30.21 14.11
N GLU A 270 3.23 30.46 12.81
CA GLU A 270 3.34 31.82 12.27
C GLU A 270 1.97 32.47 11.99
N GLY A 271 0.89 31.69 11.93
CA GLY A 271 -0.47 32.18 11.75
C GLY A 271 -1.29 32.19 13.06
N LYS A 272 -2.12 33.22 13.26
CA LYS A 272 -3.13 33.30 14.34
C LYS A 272 -4.28 32.29 14.22
N ILE A 273 -4.11 31.20 13.45
CA ILE A 273 -5.16 30.22 13.12
C ILE A 273 -4.72 28.86 13.65
N GLU A 274 -5.44 28.32 14.63
CA GLU A 274 -5.08 27.13 15.40
C GLU A 274 -5.07 25.79 14.62
N PHE A 275 -5.29 25.81 13.30
CA PHE A 275 -5.63 24.63 12.48
C PHE A 275 -4.77 24.45 11.22
N ILE A 276 -3.62 25.12 11.13
CA ILE A 276 -2.69 25.00 9.99
C ILE A 276 -1.49 24.16 10.39
N TYR A 277 -1.17 23.18 9.55
CA TYR A 277 -0.01 22.29 9.71
C TYR A 277 0.87 22.34 8.47
N LYS A 278 2.18 22.39 8.66
CA LYS A 278 3.16 22.30 7.59
C LYS A 278 3.65 20.86 7.47
N LEU A 279 3.41 20.25 6.31
CA LEU A 279 3.97 18.95 5.97
C LEU A 279 5.28 19.17 5.21
N THR A 280 6.37 18.62 5.71
CA THR A 280 7.70 18.66 5.10
C THR A 280 8.16 17.24 4.81
N MET A 281 8.58 17.01 3.57
CA MET A 281 9.06 15.71 3.08
C MET A 281 10.46 15.91 2.53
N ASP A 282 11.43 15.26 3.17
CA ASP A 282 12.83 15.23 2.75
C ASP A 282 13.13 13.88 2.11
N PHE A 283 13.64 13.88 0.88
CA PHE A 283 13.95 12.63 0.19
C PHE A 283 15.20 12.69 -0.68
N ILE A 284 15.87 11.54 -0.82
CA ILE A 284 17.03 11.34 -1.70
C ILE A 284 17.03 9.91 -2.24
N TYR A 285 17.50 9.75 -3.47
CA TYR A 285 17.65 8.43 -4.08
C TYR A 285 18.95 7.76 -3.62
N LYS A 286 18.86 6.54 -3.09
CA LYS A 286 20.00 5.74 -2.63
C LYS A 286 20.63 5.01 -3.81
N SER A 287 21.44 5.74 -4.58
CA SER A 287 22.24 5.17 -5.68
C SER A 287 23.60 5.86 -5.74
N ASP A 288 24.66 5.07 -5.97
CA ASP A 288 26.01 5.62 -6.09
C ASP A 288 26.31 6.19 -7.48
N LYS A 289 25.40 6.01 -8.45
CA LYS A 289 25.71 6.21 -9.88
C LYS A 289 24.77 7.13 -10.63
N THR A 290 23.49 7.15 -10.30
CA THR A 290 22.46 7.80 -11.12
C THR A 290 21.35 8.40 -10.28
N ASP A 291 20.82 9.53 -10.72
CA ASP A 291 19.56 10.10 -10.22
C ASP A 291 18.40 9.13 -10.51
N ALA A 292 17.37 9.14 -9.67
CA ALA A 292 16.10 8.51 -9.98
C ALA A 292 15.40 9.29 -11.09
N THR A 293 14.62 8.60 -11.89
CA THR A 293 13.87 9.25 -12.97
C THR A 293 12.52 9.73 -12.50
N MET A 294 11.53 9.79 -13.40
CA MET A 294 10.19 10.27 -13.07
C MET A 294 9.66 9.51 -11.85
N THR A 295 9.52 10.23 -10.75
CA THR A 295 9.21 9.68 -9.43
C THR A 295 7.85 10.22 -9.01
N ILE A 296 7.04 9.35 -8.41
CA ILE A 296 5.75 9.73 -7.86
C ILE A 296 5.87 9.83 -6.35
N LEU A 297 5.35 10.92 -5.80
CA LEU A 297 5.05 11.06 -4.39
C LEU A 297 3.53 10.93 -4.20
N ASP A 298 3.09 9.82 -3.61
CA ASP A 298 1.69 9.58 -3.27
C ASP A 298 1.47 9.94 -1.79
N VAL A 299 0.85 11.10 -1.56
CA VAL A 299 0.58 11.66 -0.23
C VAL A 299 -0.88 11.37 0.12
N GLY A 300 -1.11 10.43 1.02
CA GLY A 300 -2.42 10.22 1.63
C GLY A 300 -2.72 11.36 2.59
N LEU A 301 -3.93 11.93 2.54
CA LEU A 301 -4.32 12.99 3.46
C LEU A 301 -5.00 12.41 4.71
N PRO A 302 -4.73 12.92 5.92
CA PRO A 302 -5.49 12.55 7.10
C PRO A 302 -6.95 13.02 6.96
N THR A 303 -7.87 12.30 7.60
CA THR A 303 -9.30 12.63 7.54
C THR A 303 -9.56 14.03 8.06
N GLY A 304 -10.27 14.85 7.29
CA GLY A 304 -10.62 16.22 7.64
C GLY A 304 -9.53 17.26 7.32
N PHE A 305 -8.46 16.88 6.62
CA PHE A 305 -7.45 17.81 6.15
C PHE A 305 -7.59 18.15 4.66
N GLU A 306 -7.28 19.39 4.31
CA GLU A 306 -7.20 19.85 2.93
C GLU A 306 -5.89 20.60 2.68
N VAL A 307 -5.25 20.32 1.54
CA VAL A 307 -3.98 20.95 1.17
C VAL A 307 -4.20 22.37 0.65
N GLU A 308 -3.33 23.29 1.05
CA GLU A 308 -3.29 24.67 0.54
C GLU A 308 -2.87 24.69 -0.95
N GLU A 309 -3.77 25.16 -1.81
CA GLU A 309 -3.53 25.15 -3.25
C GLU A 309 -2.54 26.23 -3.70
N SER A 310 -2.38 27.33 -2.94
CA SER A 310 -1.40 28.36 -3.29
C SER A 310 0.02 27.80 -3.28
N ASP A 311 0.35 27.00 -2.26
CA ASP A 311 1.68 26.42 -2.06
C ASP A 311 1.99 25.41 -3.17
N LEU A 312 1.01 24.56 -3.54
CA LEU A 312 1.15 23.62 -4.67
C LEU A 312 1.34 24.33 -6.01
N LYS A 313 0.63 25.45 -6.24
CA LYS A 313 0.80 26.26 -7.45
C LYS A 313 2.20 26.84 -7.53
N GLU A 314 2.73 27.35 -6.42
CA GLU A 314 4.11 27.86 -6.35
C GLU A 314 5.15 26.78 -6.66
N LEU A 315 4.99 25.59 -6.07
CA LEU A 315 5.90 24.45 -6.33
C LEU A 315 5.84 23.96 -7.79
N SER A 316 4.71 24.14 -8.48
CA SER A 316 4.51 23.71 -9.87
C SER A 316 4.83 24.76 -10.95
N SER A 317 4.74 26.05 -10.62
CA SER A 317 4.87 27.18 -11.56
C SER A 317 6.02 28.15 -11.25
N GLY A 318 6.70 27.94 -10.12
CA GLY A 318 7.88 28.70 -9.73
C GLY A 318 9.07 28.51 -10.69
N LYS A 319 10.08 29.37 -10.56
CA LYS A 319 11.26 29.39 -11.44
C LYS A 319 12.11 28.11 -11.37
N GLU A 320 12.11 27.42 -10.23
CA GLU A 320 12.88 26.18 -10.01
C GLU A 320 12.07 24.91 -10.28
N ARG A 321 10.74 25.03 -10.40
CA ARG A 321 9.76 23.96 -10.72
C ARG A 321 10.14 22.58 -10.13
N TYR A 322 9.96 22.44 -8.82
CA TYR A 322 10.17 21.17 -8.12
C TYR A 322 9.13 20.09 -8.52
N ILE A 323 7.91 20.51 -8.86
CA ILE A 323 6.81 19.60 -9.19
C ILE A 323 6.41 19.81 -10.65
N GLN A 324 6.43 18.74 -11.44
CA GLN A 324 6.00 18.79 -12.83
C GLN A 324 4.49 19.02 -12.93
N LYS A 325 3.74 18.24 -12.14
CA LYS A 325 2.27 18.23 -12.07
C LYS A 325 1.84 17.71 -10.69
N TYR A 326 0.68 18.15 -10.22
CA TYR A 326 0.01 17.54 -9.07
C TYR A 326 -1.43 17.16 -9.44
N GLU A 327 -1.95 16.12 -8.81
CA GLU A 327 -3.32 15.66 -8.95
C GLU A 327 -3.93 15.44 -7.57
N LYS A 328 -5.02 16.16 -7.28
CA LYS A 328 -5.80 15.97 -6.06
C LYS A 328 -6.93 15.01 -6.36
N ASN A 329 -6.84 13.80 -5.84
CA ASN A 329 -7.82 12.77 -6.11
C ASN A 329 -8.82 12.68 -4.96
N LYS A 330 -10.03 13.18 -5.20
CA LYS A 330 -11.18 12.99 -4.29
C LYS A 330 -11.91 11.65 -4.52
N VAL A 331 -11.59 10.93 -5.61
CA VAL A 331 -12.42 9.82 -6.11
C VAL A 331 -11.74 8.45 -5.99
N LEU A 332 -10.40 8.37 -6.09
CA LEU A 332 -9.68 7.08 -6.06
C LEU A 332 -9.25 6.59 -4.67
N SER A 333 -9.36 7.42 -3.63
CA SER A 333 -8.95 7.06 -2.27
C SER A 333 -10.02 7.49 -1.27
N GLU A 334 -10.48 6.57 -0.42
CA GLU A 334 -11.50 6.83 0.61
C GLU A 334 -11.09 7.97 1.58
N ARG A 335 -9.79 8.32 1.62
CA ARG A 335 -9.19 9.34 2.50
C ARG A 335 -8.78 10.64 1.79
N GLY A 336 -8.98 10.74 0.47
CA GLY A 336 -8.38 11.80 -0.34
C GLY A 336 -6.87 11.62 -0.49
N SER A 337 -6.36 11.71 -1.71
CA SER A 337 -4.91 11.63 -1.97
C SER A 337 -4.43 12.79 -2.82
N LEU A 338 -3.17 13.16 -2.60
CA LEU A 338 -2.44 14.12 -3.41
C LEU A 338 -1.27 13.40 -4.07
N ILE A 339 -1.27 13.36 -5.39
CA ILE A 339 -0.22 12.74 -6.18
C ILE A 339 0.65 13.85 -6.76
N LEU A 340 1.96 13.82 -6.46
CA LEU A 340 2.94 14.74 -7.02
C LEU A 340 3.83 13.99 -8.01
N TYR A 341 4.01 14.58 -9.19
CA TYR A 341 4.89 14.07 -10.23
C TYR A 341 6.20 14.85 -10.24
N LEU A 342 7.31 14.17 -9.99
CA LEU A 342 8.66 14.73 -10.01
C LEU A 342 9.38 14.25 -11.28
N ASP A 343 10.09 15.16 -11.95
CA ASP A 343 10.83 14.82 -13.17
C ASP A 343 12.00 13.85 -12.89
N LYS A 344 12.70 14.08 -11.78
CA LYS A 344 13.80 13.26 -11.28
C LYS A 344 13.96 13.45 -9.77
N VAL A 345 14.71 12.56 -9.13
CA VAL A 345 15.17 12.75 -7.74
C VAL A 345 16.68 12.56 -7.70
N SER A 346 17.38 13.55 -7.17
CA SER A 346 18.84 13.53 -7.02
C SER A 346 19.32 12.37 -6.15
N HIS A 347 20.45 11.79 -6.52
CA HIS A 347 21.19 10.85 -5.66
C HIS A 347 22.29 11.52 -4.82
N LYS A 348 22.54 12.83 -5.04
CA LYS A 348 23.64 13.57 -4.40
C LYS A 348 23.16 14.53 -3.33
N GLU A 349 22.03 15.17 -3.56
CA GLU A 349 21.48 16.23 -2.73
C GLU A 349 20.09 15.82 -2.26
N LYS A 350 19.76 16.17 -1.02
CA LYS A 350 18.42 15.96 -0.48
C LYS A 350 17.48 16.99 -1.07
N GLU A 351 16.39 16.51 -1.63
CA GLU A 351 15.29 17.35 -2.11
C GLU A 351 14.25 17.49 -0.99
N VAL A 352 13.69 18.69 -0.86
CA VAL A 352 12.73 19.03 0.20
C VAL A 352 11.50 19.62 -0.44
N ILE A 353 10.35 19.01 -0.18
CA ILE A 353 9.04 19.55 -0.57
C ILE A 353 8.26 19.81 0.70
N SER A 354 7.74 21.04 0.84
CA SER A 354 6.86 21.38 1.95
C SER A 354 5.67 22.21 1.49
N PHE A 355 4.50 21.93 2.06
CA PHE A 355 3.28 22.70 1.82
C PHE A 355 2.39 22.68 3.07
N ARG A 356 1.48 23.66 3.17
CA ARG A 356 0.54 23.74 4.28
C ARG A 356 -0.72 22.92 4.05
N MET A 357 -1.28 22.44 5.15
CA MET A 357 -2.54 21.70 5.23
C MET A 357 -3.43 22.35 6.28
N HIS A 358 -4.69 22.53 5.92
CA HIS A 358 -5.74 23.07 6.79
C HIS A 358 -6.57 21.94 7.37
N GLN A 359 -6.73 21.92 8.69
CA GLN A 359 -7.65 21.03 9.37
C GLN A 359 -9.06 21.66 9.32
N LEU A 360 -9.95 21.08 8.50
CA LEU A 360 -11.33 21.54 8.34
C LEU A 360 -12.25 21.03 9.45
N TYR A 361 -11.95 19.85 9.99
CA TYR A 361 -12.75 19.20 11.02
C TYR A 361 -11.86 18.68 12.16
N ASN A 362 -12.31 18.86 13.39
CA ASN A 362 -11.67 18.23 14.53
C ASN A 362 -12.14 16.77 14.65
N VAL A 363 -11.22 15.83 14.49
CA VAL A 363 -11.49 14.38 14.54
C VAL A 363 -10.83 13.85 15.81
N GLY A 364 -11.59 13.19 16.68
CA GLY A 364 -11.11 12.77 18.01
C GLY A 364 -9.95 11.77 17.96
N LEU A 365 -10.03 10.78 17.06
CA LEU A 365 -8.96 9.80 16.81
C LEU A 365 -8.51 9.94 15.35
N LEU A 366 -7.57 10.85 15.11
CA LEU A 366 -6.99 11.03 13.80
C LEU A 366 -6.14 9.82 13.43
N GLN A 367 -6.47 9.18 12.32
CA GLN A 367 -5.66 8.07 11.81
C GLN A 367 -4.39 8.59 11.14
N PRO A 368 -3.24 7.93 11.37
CA PRO A 368 -2.03 8.15 10.60
C PRO A 368 -2.28 8.15 9.09
N ALA A 369 -1.66 9.10 8.40
CA ALA A 369 -1.60 9.10 6.95
C ALA A 369 -0.22 8.68 6.48
N ALA A 370 -0.09 8.31 5.21
CA ALA A 370 1.14 7.77 4.64
C ALA A 370 1.59 8.58 3.44
N VAL A 371 2.90 8.76 3.31
CA VAL A 371 3.55 9.21 2.08
C VAL A 371 4.31 8.04 1.49
N THR A 372 4.09 7.77 0.20
CA THR A 372 4.80 6.71 -0.52
C THR A 372 5.55 7.30 -1.70
N ILE A 373 6.86 7.07 -1.78
CA ILE A 373 7.72 7.47 -2.89
C ILE A 373 8.13 6.26 -3.72
N TYR A 374 8.04 6.36 -5.05
CA TYR A 374 8.45 5.29 -5.96
C TYR A 374 8.72 5.81 -7.38
N GLU A 375 9.61 5.14 -8.11
CA GLU A 375 9.83 5.42 -9.53
C GLU A 375 8.64 4.92 -10.37
N TYR A 376 8.21 5.72 -11.34
CA TYR A 376 7.05 5.41 -12.18
C TYR A 376 7.20 4.09 -12.96
N TYR A 377 8.42 3.77 -13.39
CA TYR A 377 8.73 2.60 -14.20
C TYR A 377 9.14 1.37 -13.38
N SER A 378 9.21 1.50 -12.03
CA SER A 378 9.60 0.44 -11.09
C SER A 378 8.90 0.60 -9.72
N PRO A 379 7.54 0.59 -9.64
CA PRO A 379 6.79 0.80 -8.39
C PRO A 379 6.98 -0.27 -7.30
N ASP A 380 7.68 -1.36 -7.58
CA ASP A 380 8.00 -2.39 -6.59
C ASP A 380 9.04 -1.87 -5.58
N ALA A 381 9.93 -0.99 -6.02
CA ALA A 381 10.93 -0.29 -5.22
C ALA A 381 10.34 0.97 -4.56
N ARG A 382 9.32 0.80 -3.71
CA ARG A 382 8.65 1.91 -3.01
C ARG A 382 9.12 2.05 -1.56
N CYS A 383 9.16 3.28 -1.07
CA CYS A 383 9.38 3.59 0.34
C CYS A 383 8.16 4.31 0.91
N THR A 384 7.60 3.78 1.99
CA THR A 384 6.39 4.33 2.64
C THR A 384 6.70 4.74 4.07
N MET A 385 6.38 5.99 4.40
CA MET A 385 6.50 6.56 5.75
C MET A 385 5.16 7.10 6.20
N PHE A 386 4.83 6.87 7.47
CA PHE A 386 3.61 7.39 8.07
C PHE A 386 3.89 8.70 8.82
N TYR A 387 2.90 9.58 8.86
CA TYR A 387 2.98 10.85 9.56
C TYR A 387 1.68 11.18 10.31
N HIS A 388 1.84 11.87 11.43
CA HIS A 388 0.77 12.30 12.32
C HIS A 388 1.20 13.58 13.05
N PRO A 389 0.29 14.54 13.31
CA PRO A 389 0.64 15.83 13.93
C PRO A 389 1.32 15.71 15.30
N GLU A 390 0.88 14.75 16.12
CA GLU A 390 1.32 14.59 17.51
C GLU A 390 2.21 13.36 17.75
N ARG A 391 2.26 12.41 16.82
CA ARG A 391 2.90 11.09 17.04
C ARG A 391 4.18 10.98 16.21
N THR A 392 5.30 10.61 16.85
CA THR A 392 6.54 10.28 16.16
C THR A 392 6.38 8.97 15.38
N ASP A 393 6.85 8.94 14.13
CA ASP A 393 6.68 7.84 13.16
C ASP A 393 5.21 7.42 12.88
N ALA A 394 4.24 8.18 13.42
CA ALA A 394 2.81 7.91 13.32
C ALA A 394 2.42 6.47 13.69
N ALA A 395 3.17 5.86 14.62
CA ALA A 395 2.87 4.55 15.16
C ALA A 395 1.47 4.56 15.81
N ILE A 396 0.76 3.45 15.66
CA ILE A 396 -0.48 3.23 16.41
C ILE A 396 -0.09 3.13 17.88
N TYR A 397 -0.91 3.64 18.81
CA TYR A 397 -0.66 3.42 20.23
C TYR A 397 -0.74 1.92 20.52
N ARG A 398 0.36 1.35 20.99
CA ARG A 398 0.47 -0.06 21.32
C ARG A 398 0.95 -0.20 22.75
N LEU A 399 0.32 -1.10 23.50
CA LEU A 399 0.79 -1.50 24.81
C LEU A 399 1.48 -2.85 24.65
N CYS A 400 2.80 -2.85 24.82
CA CYS A 400 3.63 -4.01 24.58
C CYS A 400 4.26 -4.50 25.89
N LYS A 401 4.21 -5.82 26.11
CA LYS A 401 4.98 -6.50 27.15
C LYS A 401 5.80 -7.61 26.51
N GLY A 402 7.09 -7.37 26.33
CA GLY A 402 7.94 -8.22 25.49
C GLY A 402 7.47 -8.17 24.03
N ASP A 403 7.23 -9.32 23.42
CA ASP A 403 6.78 -9.44 22.02
C ASP A 403 5.26 -9.37 21.84
N LEU A 404 4.47 -9.40 22.92
CA LEU A 404 3.02 -9.29 22.87
C LEU A 404 2.62 -7.81 22.91
N CYS A 405 2.03 -7.31 21.83
CA CYS A 405 1.56 -5.94 21.69
C CYS A 405 0.06 -5.88 21.42
N LEU A 406 -0.66 -5.10 22.22
CA LEU A 406 -2.08 -4.85 22.09
C LEU A 406 -2.31 -3.48 21.45
N CYS A 407 -3.37 -3.38 20.63
CA CYS A 407 -3.80 -2.11 20.07
C CYS A 407 -4.47 -1.28 21.17
N ALA A 408 -4.01 -0.05 21.37
CA ALA A 408 -4.53 0.86 22.38
C ALA A 408 -5.02 2.15 21.72
N GLU A 409 -5.88 2.08 20.70
CA GLU A 409 -6.51 3.28 20.10
C GLU A 409 -7.79 3.74 20.81
N GLU A 410 -8.26 2.99 21.80
CA GLU A 410 -9.46 3.36 22.57
C GLU A 410 -9.24 4.63 23.40
N ASN A 411 -10.29 5.24 23.93
CA ASN A 411 -10.15 6.42 24.81
C ASN A 411 -9.42 6.06 26.12
N CYS A 412 -8.87 7.06 26.82
CA CYS A 412 -8.23 6.85 28.13
C CYS A 412 -9.28 6.56 29.21
N SER A 413 -8.93 5.75 30.21
CA SER A 413 -9.67 5.73 31.47
C SER A 413 -9.41 7.03 32.22
N PHE A 414 -10.46 7.62 32.78
CA PHE A 414 -10.38 8.85 33.58
C PHE A 414 -10.61 8.54 35.04
N GLN A 415 -9.72 9.03 35.91
CA GLN A 415 -9.93 8.93 37.34
C GLN A 415 -11.15 9.75 37.75
N LYS A 416 -12.12 9.10 38.41
CA LYS A 416 -13.31 9.77 38.94
C LYS A 416 -12.94 10.57 40.19
N LYS A 417 -12.69 11.87 39.99
CA LYS A 417 -12.41 12.84 41.07
C LYS A 417 -13.66 13.58 41.58
N ASN A 418 -14.74 13.55 40.81
CA ASN A 418 -16.01 14.20 41.16
C ASN A 418 -16.87 13.31 42.07
N HIS A 419 -17.88 13.91 42.72
CA HIS A 419 -18.82 13.18 43.56
C HIS A 419 -19.65 12.18 42.73
N VAL A 420 -19.34 10.89 42.84
CA VAL A 420 -20.10 9.78 42.25
C VAL A 420 -21.15 9.27 43.25
N ARG A 421 -22.35 8.95 42.78
CA ARG A 421 -23.44 8.38 43.60
C ARG A 421 -23.22 6.89 43.87
N GLU A 422 -23.69 6.38 45.00
CA GLU A 422 -23.56 4.97 45.37
C GLU A 422 -24.21 4.03 44.33
N GLU A 423 -25.43 4.34 43.90
CA GLU A 423 -26.16 3.57 42.88
C GLU A 423 -25.38 3.45 41.57
N GLU A 424 -24.67 4.50 41.16
CA GLU A 424 -23.86 4.50 39.94
C GLU A 424 -22.70 3.51 40.04
N ARG A 425 -22.02 3.46 41.20
CA ARG A 425 -20.93 2.50 41.43
C ARG A 425 -21.44 1.06 41.42
N LEU A 426 -22.58 0.80 42.06
CA LEU A 426 -23.17 -0.54 42.13
C LEU A 426 -23.66 -1.01 40.74
N ASN A 427 -24.36 -0.15 40.02
CA ASN A 427 -24.83 -0.44 38.66
C ASN A 427 -23.66 -0.72 37.72
N ARG A 428 -22.57 0.05 37.82
CA ARG A 428 -21.36 -0.18 37.03
C ARG A 428 -20.66 -1.48 37.42
N ALA A 429 -20.49 -1.75 38.71
CA ALA A 429 -19.91 -2.99 39.23
C ALA A 429 -20.66 -4.25 38.75
N CYS A 430 -21.98 -4.14 38.61
CA CYS A 430 -22.87 -5.23 38.21
C CYS A 430 -23.26 -5.22 36.73
N GLU A 431 -22.65 -4.36 35.93
CA GLU A 431 -22.87 -4.32 34.49
C GLU A 431 -22.38 -5.62 33.82
N ALA A 432 -23.13 -6.08 32.81
CA ALA A 432 -22.76 -7.26 32.05
C ALA A 432 -21.40 -7.08 31.35
N GLY A 433 -20.47 -7.98 31.65
CA GLY A 433 -19.10 -7.96 31.12
C GLY A 433 -18.07 -7.25 32.00
N MET A 434 -18.45 -6.69 33.14
CA MET A 434 -17.48 -6.36 34.20
C MET A 434 -16.98 -7.66 34.83
N ASP A 435 -15.68 -7.89 34.77
CA ASP A 435 -15.07 -9.17 35.13
C ASP A 435 -14.55 -9.12 36.56
N TYR A 436 -13.70 -8.13 36.86
CA TYR A 436 -13.02 -8.02 38.15
C TYR A 436 -13.26 -6.68 38.84
N ILE A 437 -13.29 -6.71 40.18
CA ILE A 437 -13.39 -5.53 41.03
C ILE A 437 -12.40 -5.66 42.18
N TYR A 438 -11.39 -4.79 42.18
CA TYR A 438 -10.28 -4.85 43.13
C TYR A 438 -10.09 -3.54 43.88
N LYS A 439 -9.65 -3.67 45.14
CA LYS A 439 -8.90 -2.61 45.82
C LYS A 439 -7.42 -2.86 45.57
N VAL A 440 -6.75 -1.92 44.94
CA VAL A 440 -5.33 -2.02 44.62
C VAL A 440 -4.53 -0.88 45.22
N THR A 441 -3.26 -1.11 45.52
CA THR A 441 -2.32 -0.10 45.97
C THR A 441 -1.15 -0.02 45.01
N VAL A 442 -0.82 1.20 44.57
CA VAL A 442 0.31 1.41 43.66
C VAL A 442 1.61 1.25 44.45
N VAL A 443 2.44 0.26 44.10
CA VAL A 443 3.70 -0.04 44.77
C VAL A 443 4.93 0.40 43.97
N GLY A 444 4.76 0.66 42.67
CA GLY A 444 5.83 1.12 41.80
C GLY A 444 5.27 1.62 40.46
N MET A 445 6.01 2.50 39.81
CA MET A 445 5.65 3.06 38.50
C MET A 445 6.89 3.11 37.61
N ASP A 446 6.82 2.51 36.43
CA ASP A 446 7.83 2.58 35.37
C ASP A 446 7.24 3.34 34.18
N LEU A 447 7.61 4.62 34.08
CA LEU A 447 7.04 5.58 33.14
C LEU A 447 7.98 5.72 31.93
N LYS A 448 7.60 5.14 30.80
CA LYS A 448 8.41 5.16 29.56
C LYS A 448 7.76 6.04 28.47
N GLN A 449 8.47 6.22 27.36
CA GLN A 449 7.93 6.92 26.19
C GLN A 449 6.87 6.10 25.44
N ASP A 450 6.95 4.77 25.50
CA ASP A 450 6.08 3.89 24.71
C ASP A 450 4.87 3.38 25.52
N SER A 451 5.07 3.06 26.81
CA SER A 451 4.02 2.53 27.69
C SER A 451 4.33 2.82 29.15
N ASP A 452 3.32 3.21 29.93
CA ASP A 452 3.43 3.32 31.39
C ASP A 452 3.04 1.99 32.04
N ILE A 453 3.89 1.50 32.95
CA ILE A 453 3.66 0.27 33.71
C ILE A 453 3.48 0.64 35.17
N TYR A 454 2.32 0.30 35.72
CA TYR A 454 2.02 0.48 37.14
C TYR A 454 2.05 -0.87 37.84
N ASP A 455 2.98 -1.04 38.76
CA ASP A 455 3.00 -2.20 39.65
C ASP A 455 1.99 -1.94 40.76
N MET A 456 0.92 -2.73 40.78
CA MET A 456 -0.20 -2.60 41.69
C MET A 456 -0.38 -3.86 42.53
N LYS A 457 -0.37 -3.72 43.84
CA LYS A 457 -0.69 -4.80 44.77
C LYS A 457 -2.20 -4.89 44.95
N VAL A 458 -2.78 -6.05 44.64
CA VAL A 458 -4.21 -6.31 44.89
C VAL A 458 -4.38 -6.58 46.38
N GLU A 459 -4.95 -5.63 47.12
CA GLU A 459 -5.13 -5.76 48.57
C GLU A 459 -6.40 -6.54 48.94
N LEU A 460 -7.47 -6.36 48.15
CA LEU A 460 -8.76 -6.98 48.39
C LEU A 460 -9.48 -7.25 47.08
N VAL A 461 -10.01 -8.46 46.94
CA VAL A 461 -10.86 -8.86 45.81
C VAL A 461 -12.32 -8.76 46.22
N LEU A 462 -13.09 -7.88 45.55
CA LEU A 462 -14.53 -7.72 45.77
C LEU A 462 -15.37 -8.58 44.83
N LYS A 463 -14.84 -8.79 43.62
CA LYS A 463 -15.39 -9.68 42.60
C LYS A 463 -14.23 -10.38 41.92
N GLU A 464 -14.21 -11.71 42.03
CA GLU A 464 -13.24 -12.55 41.35
C GLU A 464 -13.59 -12.61 39.86
N GLY A 465 -12.58 -12.39 39.01
CA GLY A 465 -12.71 -12.40 37.56
C GLY A 465 -11.91 -13.54 36.94
N THR A 466 -11.37 -13.32 35.74
CA THR A 466 -10.61 -14.33 34.99
C THR A 466 -9.25 -14.69 35.63
N ASP A 467 -8.63 -13.79 36.40
CA ASP A 467 -7.39 -14.05 37.15
C ASP A 467 -7.72 -14.62 38.54
N GLU A 468 -7.75 -15.95 38.63
CA GLU A 468 -7.92 -16.67 39.90
C GLU A 468 -6.71 -16.43 40.83
N ASP A 469 -6.96 -16.17 42.12
CA ASP A 469 -5.90 -15.94 43.13
C ASP A 469 -5.04 -14.67 42.85
N ALA A 470 -5.71 -13.56 42.51
CA ALA A 470 -5.09 -12.24 42.38
C ALA A 470 -4.75 -11.59 43.73
N GLU A 471 -5.47 -11.94 44.80
CA GLU A 471 -5.37 -11.29 46.11
C GLU A 471 -3.97 -11.40 46.74
N GLY A 472 -3.47 -10.29 47.30
CA GLY A 472 -2.17 -10.20 47.95
C GLY A 472 -0.97 -10.13 47.00
N LYS A 473 -1.16 -10.39 45.70
CA LYS A 473 -0.09 -10.38 44.69
C LYS A 473 0.05 -9.02 44.01
N VAL A 474 1.23 -8.79 43.42
CA VAL A 474 1.50 -7.63 42.57
C VAL A 474 1.15 -7.98 41.13
N ARG A 475 0.42 -7.09 40.46
CA ARG A 475 0.03 -7.17 39.05
C ARG A 475 0.46 -5.90 38.34
N GLN A 476 0.76 -6.04 37.06
CA GLN A 476 1.21 -4.93 36.23
C GLN A 476 0.04 -4.42 35.39
N PHE A 477 -0.28 -3.14 35.56
CA PHE A 477 -1.30 -2.45 34.79
C PHE A 477 -0.62 -1.55 33.76
N LEU A 478 -0.98 -1.74 32.49
CA LEU A 478 -0.45 -1.00 31.36
C LEU A 478 -1.36 0.18 31.04
N ALA A 479 -0.78 1.37 30.88
CA ALA A 479 -1.48 2.54 30.36
C ALA A 479 -0.66 3.24 29.27
N ARG A 480 -1.34 4.05 28.46
CA ARG A 480 -0.65 4.94 27.52
C ARG A 480 -0.06 6.14 28.27
N PRO A 481 1.13 6.62 27.89
CA PRO A 481 1.72 7.83 28.46
C PRO A 481 0.83 9.08 28.33
N SER A 482 0.05 9.18 27.24
CA SER A 482 -0.93 10.25 27.04
C SER A 482 -2.08 10.24 28.06
N CYS A 483 -2.35 9.11 28.72
CA CYS A 483 -3.38 8.98 29.75
C CYS A 483 -2.86 9.29 31.17
N ARG A 484 -1.56 9.51 31.35
CA ARG A 484 -0.92 9.65 32.66
C ARG A 484 -1.56 10.73 33.54
N GLU A 485 -1.80 11.91 32.97
CA GLU A 485 -2.42 13.04 33.69
C GLU A 485 -3.88 12.75 34.08
N HIS A 486 -4.62 12.04 33.22
CA HIS A 486 -6.02 11.69 33.43
C HIS A 486 -6.21 10.59 34.46
N LEU A 487 -5.27 9.64 34.54
CA LEU A 487 -5.26 8.58 35.54
C LEU A 487 -4.82 9.08 36.92
N GLY A 488 -3.84 10.00 36.99
CA GLY A 488 -3.46 10.67 38.24
C GLY A 488 -3.05 9.71 39.37
N LEU A 489 -2.48 8.55 39.03
CA LEU A 489 -2.06 7.53 39.99
C LEU A 489 -0.82 7.98 40.77
N VAL A 490 -0.80 7.68 42.07
CA VAL A 490 0.25 8.09 43.01
C VAL A 490 0.74 6.86 43.77
N GLU A 491 2.06 6.72 43.88
CA GLU A 491 2.69 5.64 44.64
C GLU A 491 2.29 5.68 46.12
N GLY A 492 2.01 4.51 46.70
CA GLY A 492 1.55 4.35 48.08
C GLY A 492 0.07 4.67 48.31
N LYS A 493 -0.66 5.12 47.28
CA LYS A 493 -2.10 5.37 47.35
C LYS A 493 -2.90 4.15 46.87
N SER A 494 -4.12 4.03 47.40
CA SER A 494 -5.05 2.94 47.08
C SER A 494 -6.18 3.41 46.18
N TYR A 495 -6.62 2.55 45.27
CA TYR A 495 -7.62 2.83 44.25
C TYR A 495 -8.61 1.68 44.12
N LEU A 496 -9.86 2.01 43.83
CA LEU A 496 -10.89 1.09 43.38
C LEU A 496 -10.79 0.96 41.87
N ILE A 497 -10.55 -0.27 41.38
CA ILE A 497 -10.48 -0.57 39.96
C ILE A 497 -11.56 -1.60 39.59
N MET A 498 -12.34 -1.31 38.55
CA MET A 498 -13.28 -2.25 37.93
C MET A 498 -12.97 -2.34 36.44
N GLY A 499 -12.75 -3.55 35.93
CA GLY A 499 -12.42 -3.76 34.53
C GLY A 499 -13.22 -4.89 33.89
N ARG A 500 -13.24 -4.90 32.56
CA ARG A 500 -13.91 -5.93 31.75
C ARG A 500 -12.96 -7.08 31.44
N SER A 501 -13.49 -8.20 30.95
CA SER A 501 -12.66 -9.33 30.47
C SER A 501 -11.76 -8.91 29.30
N ASP A 502 -12.19 -7.94 28.50
CA ASP A 502 -11.42 -7.38 27.38
C ASP A 502 -10.18 -6.58 27.85
N ASP A 503 -10.19 -6.08 29.09
CA ASP A 503 -9.08 -5.37 29.74
C ASP A 503 -8.01 -6.35 30.29
N LEU A 504 -8.21 -7.66 30.09
CA LEU A 504 -7.40 -8.76 30.65
C LEU A 504 -6.85 -9.76 29.59
N PRO A 505 -6.33 -9.31 28.43
CA PRO A 505 -5.77 -10.23 27.44
C PRO A 505 -4.55 -10.98 28.01
N ASP A 506 -4.60 -12.31 28.00
CA ASP A 506 -3.53 -13.19 28.52
C ASP A 506 -3.05 -12.83 29.94
N LEU A 507 -3.98 -12.47 30.84
CA LEU A 507 -3.72 -12.06 32.23
C LEU A 507 -2.86 -10.78 32.37
N GLN A 508 -2.83 -9.94 31.33
CA GLN A 508 -2.23 -8.60 31.40
C GLN A 508 -3.32 -7.56 31.61
N TYR A 509 -3.21 -6.78 32.68
CA TYR A 509 -4.16 -5.72 32.97
C TYR A 509 -3.87 -4.49 32.12
N VAL A 510 -4.87 -4.00 31.40
CA VAL A 510 -4.79 -2.80 30.57
C VAL A 510 -5.84 -1.79 31.04
N PHE A 511 -5.46 -0.51 31.13
CA PHE A 511 -6.41 0.57 31.32
C PHE A 511 -7.11 0.90 29.99
N GLY A 512 -8.24 0.22 29.73
CA GLY A 512 -9.11 0.45 28.58
C GLY A 512 -10.06 1.64 28.76
N GLU A 513 -10.82 1.99 27.72
CA GLU A 513 -11.78 3.12 27.78
C GLU A 513 -12.82 2.95 28.89
N GLN A 514 -13.21 1.70 29.17
CA GLN A 514 -14.30 1.38 30.08
C GLN A 514 -13.86 1.07 31.51
N THR A 515 -12.55 0.99 31.76
CA THR A 515 -12.00 0.69 33.08
C THR A 515 -12.35 1.81 34.07
N TRP A 516 -12.96 1.44 35.19
CA TRP A 516 -13.28 2.37 36.27
C TRP A 516 -12.07 2.55 37.18
N VAL A 517 -11.67 3.80 37.42
CA VAL A 517 -10.59 4.13 38.36
C VAL A 517 -11.06 5.22 39.31
N GLU A 518 -11.04 4.93 40.60
CA GLU A 518 -11.44 5.87 41.65
C GLU A 518 -10.47 5.82 42.84
N TYR A 519 -10.12 6.97 43.42
CA TYR A 519 -9.29 7.00 44.62
C TYR A 519 -10.02 6.37 45.80
N TRP A 520 -9.34 5.51 46.56
CA TRP A 520 -9.85 4.91 47.78
C TRP A 520 -9.18 5.56 48.99
N PRO A 521 -9.84 6.52 49.67
CA PRO A 521 -9.24 7.22 50.80
C PRO A 521 -8.93 6.29 51.98
N THR A 522 -7.91 6.62 52.75
CA THR A 522 -7.60 5.90 53.98
C THR A 522 -8.58 6.26 55.10
N ARG A 523 -8.62 5.45 56.16
CA ARG A 523 -9.45 5.72 57.35
C ARG A 523 -9.07 7.05 58.02
N GLU A 524 -7.80 7.42 57.98
CA GLU A 524 -7.30 8.68 58.54
C GLU A 524 -7.78 9.88 57.70
N GLU A 525 -7.70 9.77 56.38
CA GLU A 525 -8.19 10.80 55.45
C GLU A 525 -9.72 10.96 55.51
N SER A 526 -10.47 9.91 55.83
CA SER A 526 -11.94 9.98 55.99
C SER A 526 -12.42 10.94 57.09
N GLN A 527 -11.51 11.43 57.94
CA GLN A 527 -11.82 12.45 58.94
C GLN A 527 -12.03 13.84 58.31
N THR A 528 -11.52 14.09 57.11
CA THR A 528 -11.74 15.35 56.38
C THR A 528 -13.08 15.31 55.65
N ARG A 529 -13.72 16.48 55.52
CA ARG A 529 -15.02 16.59 54.83
C ARG A 529 -14.95 16.21 53.35
N GLU A 530 -13.77 16.35 52.74
CA GLU A 530 -13.53 16.06 51.33
C GLU A 530 -13.56 14.55 51.02
N HIS A 531 -12.98 13.72 51.90
CA HIS A 531 -12.87 12.28 51.67
C HIS A 531 -13.88 11.43 52.46
N ARG A 532 -14.60 12.03 53.42
CA ARG A 532 -15.59 11.32 54.24
C ARG A 532 -16.66 10.64 53.40
N ASP A 533 -17.31 11.38 52.51
CA ASP A 533 -18.46 10.87 51.75
C ASP A 533 -18.03 9.78 50.77
N GLN A 534 -16.88 9.96 50.12
CA GLN A 534 -16.27 8.96 49.23
C GLN A 534 -15.90 7.67 49.98
N TYR A 535 -15.28 7.79 51.15
CA TYR A 535 -14.90 6.63 51.98
C TYR A 535 -16.12 5.83 52.44
N ILE A 536 -17.18 6.52 52.89
CA ILE A 536 -18.42 5.87 53.33
C ILE A 536 -19.06 5.12 52.16
N SER A 537 -19.25 5.79 51.02
CA SER A 537 -19.93 5.20 49.86
C SER A 537 -19.17 4.00 49.28
N ILE A 538 -17.84 4.07 49.17
CA ILE A 538 -17.04 2.92 48.72
C ILE A 538 -17.09 1.77 49.75
N THR A 539 -17.16 2.08 51.05
CA THR A 539 -17.29 1.06 52.10
C THR A 539 -18.65 0.36 52.05
N GLU A 540 -19.72 1.08 51.73
CA GLU A 540 -21.07 0.52 51.52
C GLU A 540 -21.09 -0.38 50.28
N LEU A 541 -20.53 0.06 49.16
CA LEU A 541 -20.34 -0.76 47.96
C LEU A 541 -19.60 -2.07 48.29
N LYS A 542 -18.47 -1.97 49.01
CA LYS A 542 -17.69 -3.13 49.47
C LYS A 542 -18.56 -4.11 50.24
N ASN A 543 -19.31 -3.62 51.23
CA ASN A 543 -20.16 -4.47 52.06
C ASN A 543 -21.31 -5.08 51.28
N SER A 544 -21.86 -4.36 50.30
CA SER A 544 -22.92 -4.84 49.42
C SER A 544 -22.43 -5.99 48.53
N LEU A 545 -21.33 -5.78 47.80
CA LEU A 545 -20.75 -6.78 46.91
C LEU A 545 -20.32 -8.05 47.66
N LEU A 546 -19.70 -7.92 48.84
CA LEU A 546 -19.27 -9.08 49.63
C LEU A 546 -20.44 -9.88 50.24
N ARG A 547 -21.58 -9.24 50.53
CA ARG A 547 -22.73 -9.90 51.19
C ARG A 547 -23.76 -10.43 50.21
N TYR A 548 -24.06 -9.66 49.17
CA TYR A 548 -25.17 -9.93 48.26
C TYR A 548 -24.71 -10.21 46.83
N GLY A 549 -23.45 -9.90 46.51
CA GLY A 549 -22.95 -9.95 45.14
C GLY A 549 -23.71 -8.99 44.23
N CYS A 550 -23.69 -9.29 42.93
CA CYS A 550 -24.54 -8.62 41.96
C CYS A 550 -25.84 -9.41 41.79
N THR A 551 -26.91 -8.94 42.42
CA THR A 551 -28.26 -9.43 42.14
C THR A 551 -28.77 -8.75 40.88
N LEU A 552 -28.90 -9.51 39.80
CA LEU A 552 -29.62 -9.10 38.58
C LEU A 552 -31.09 -8.81 38.87
#